data_AF-A0A2M8D240-F1
#
_entry.id   AF-A0A2M8D240-F1
#
_cell.length_a   1.000
_cell.length_b   1.000
_cell.length_c   1.000
_cell.angle_alpha   90.00
_cell.angle_beta   90.00
_cell.angle_gamma   90.00
#
_symmetry.space_group_name_H-M   'P 1'
#
loop_
_entity.id
_entity.type
_entity.pdbx_description
1 polymer ?
#
loop_
_entity_poly.entity_id
_entity_poly.type
_entity_poly.pdbx_seq_one_letter_code
_entity_poly.pdbx_strand_id
1 'polypeptide(L)'
;MGVLTEKHKKLAYELGIEGRVLFRGAVPQEQLAREYNAMDLLAFPTMRKAESFGNVATEAMACSVPVAGSRIAGLSEYMVDGVNGYLVPSGDPEALAKAMDLFSVYRRISSNR
;
A
#
# COMPACT_ATOMS: atom_id res chain seq x y z
N MET A 1 -16.83 5.24 13.21
CA MET A 1 -15.65 4.38 12.99
C MET A 1 -16.16 2.95 12.81
N GLY A 2 -15.85 2.27 11.69
CA GLY A 2 -16.54 1.03 11.30
C GLY A 2 -16.06 -0.21 12.05
N VAL A 3 -16.87 -1.27 12.06
CA VAL A 3 -16.59 -2.58 12.73
C VAL A 3 -15.24 -3.18 12.32
N LEU A 4 -14.82 -2.99 11.07
CA LEU A 4 -13.53 -3.45 10.58
C LEU A 4 -12.34 -2.74 11.25
N THR A 5 -12.50 -1.48 11.67
CA THR A 5 -11.41 -0.74 12.33
C THR A 5 -11.10 -1.32 13.70
N GLU A 6 -12.10 -1.74 14.47
CA GLU A 6 -11.88 -2.32 15.81
C GLU A 6 -11.18 -3.68 15.73
N LYS A 7 -11.54 -4.53 14.76
CA LYS A 7 -10.85 -5.80 14.52
C LYS A 7 -9.36 -5.60 14.22
N HIS A 8 -9.01 -4.64 13.36
CA HIS A 8 -7.62 -4.37 13.00
C HIS A 8 -6.84 -3.71 14.13
N LYS A 9 -7.47 -2.84 14.93
CA LYS A 9 -6.85 -2.28 16.14
C LYS A 9 -6.49 -3.36 17.15
N LYS A 10 -7.41 -4.31 17.38
CA LYS A 10 -7.13 -5.46 18.25
C LYS A 10 -5.95 -6.28 17.73
N LEU A 11 -5.93 -6.57 16.43
CA LEU A 11 -4.82 -7.31 15.82
C LEU A 11 -3.48 -6.57 15.95
N ALA A 12 -3.46 -5.25 15.74
CA ALA A 12 -2.26 -4.44 15.90
C ALA A 12 -1.72 -4.50 17.34
N TYR A 13 -2.60 -4.48 18.33
CA TYR A 13 -2.25 -4.65 19.75
C TYR A 13 -1.73 -6.06 20.05
N GLU A 14 -2.40 -7.11 19.55
CA GLU A 14 -1.96 -8.51 19.72
C GLU A 14 -0.57 -8.76 19.10
N LEU A 15 -0.22 -8.01 18.04
CA LEU A 15 1.10 -8.06 17.39
C LEU A 15 2.13 -7.09 18.01
N GLY A 16 1.75 -6.24 18.96
CA GLY A 16 2.64 -5.25 19.58
C GLY A 16 3.15 -4.16 18.62
N ILE A 17 2.36 -3.83 17.59
CA ILE A 17 2.72 -2.83 16.56
C ILE A 17 1.81 -1.61 16.59
N GLU A 18 0.94 -1.46 17.59
CA GLU A 18 -0.01 -0.36 17.69
C GLU A 18 0.67 1.01 17.69
N GLY A 19 1.88 1.12 18.26
CA GLY A 19 2.70 2.34 18.20
C GLY A 19 3.25 2.69 16.80
N ARG A 20 3.08 1.80 15.82
CA ARG A 20 3.52 1.97 14.42
C ARG A 20 2.36 2.03 13.42
N VAL A 21 1.11 1.90 13.88
CA VAL A 21 -0.08 1.87 13.02
C VAL A 21 -0.98 3.05 13.34
N LEU A 22 -1.20 3.92 12.35
CA LEU A 22 -2.13 5.04 12.46
C LEU A 22 -3.40 4.79 11.65
N PHE A 23 -4.54 4.65 12.34
CA PHE A 23 -5.85 4.55 11.71
C PHE A 23 -6.43 5.95 11.45
N ARG A 24 -6.25 6.47 10.22
CA ARG A 24 -6.69 7.82 9.83
C ARG A 24 -8.21 8.01 9.73
N GLY A 25 -8.98 6.92 9.59
CA GLY A 25 -10.41 7.02 9.29
C GLY A 25 -10.67 7.47 7.85
N ALA A 26 -11.84 8.05 7.59
CA ALA A 26 -12.16 8.61 6.27
C ALA A 26 -11.43 9.95 6.09
N VAL A 27 -10.72 10.08 4.97
CA VAL A 27 -10.05 11.32 4.57
C VAL A 27 -10.84 11.95 3.40
N PRO A 28 -11.15 13.25 3.43
CA PRO A 28 -11.83 13.92 2.33
C PRO A 28 -11.03 13.83 1.02
N GLN A 29 -11.73 13.72 -0.12
CA GLN A 29 -11.12 13.52 -1.44
C GLN A 29 -10.07 14.60 -1.76
N GLU A 30 -10.36 15.85 -1.42
CA GLU A 30 -9.50 17.00 -1.64
C GLU A 30 -8.19 16.97 -0.83
N GLN A 31 -8.11 16.12 0.20
CA GLN A 31 -6.93 15.94 1.04
C GLN A 31 -6.12 14.69 0.65
N LEU A 32 -6.67 13.78 -0.16
CA LEU A 32 -6.00 12.51 -0.50
C LEU A 32 -4.66 12.72 -1.18
N ALA A 33 -4.55 13.67 -2.11
CA ALA A 33 -3.29 13.98 -2.77
C ALA A 33 -2.19 14.32 -1.76
N ARG A 34 -2.53 15.07 -0.69
CA ARG A 34 -1.57 15.39 0.37
C ARG A 34 -1.16 14.16 1.18
N GLU A 35 -2.10 13.25 1.47
CA GLU A 35 -1.78 12.01 2.16
C GLU A 35 -0.88 11.11 1.31
N TYR A 36 -1.15 10.95 0.01
CA TYR A 36 -0.28 10.19 -0.88
C TYR A 36 1.12 10.80 -0.95
N ASN A 37 1.25 12.12 -1.12
CA ASN A 37 2.57 12.78 -1.15
C ASN A 37 3.38 12.61 0.16
N ALA A 38 2.74 12.26 1.27
CA ALA A 38 3.42 11.95 2.53
C ALA A 38 3.82 10.48 2.66
N MET A 39 3.39 9.60 1.75
CA MET A 39 3.70 8.17 1.76
C MET A 39 5.04 7.87 1.09
N ASP A 40 5.77 6.93 1.68
CA ASP A 40 6.91 6.28 1.02
C ASP A 40 6.49 5.27 -0.04
N LEU A 41 5.35 4.61 0.20
CA LEU A 41 4.84 3.49 -0.58
C LEU A 41 3.38 3.24 -0.23
N LEU A 42 2.60 2.79 -1.21
CA LEU A 42 1.28 2.21 -1.01
C LEU A 42 1.36 0.67 -1.04
N ALA A 43 0.91 0.03 0.04
CA ALA A 43 0.63 -1.40 0.05
C ALA A 43 -0.84 -1.64 -0.34
N PHE A 44 -1.10 -2.39 -1.40
CA PHE A 44 -2.44 -2.71 -1.89
C PHE A 44 -2.70 -4.24 -1.94
N PRO A 45 -2.80 -4.92 -0.78
CA PRO A 45 -2.85 -6.38 -0.68
C PRO A 45 -4.26 -6.95 -0.84
N THR A 46 -5.03 -6.46 -1.81
CA THR A 46 -6.41 -6.94 -2.00
C THR A 46 -6.45 -8.42 -2.37
N MET A 47 -7.40 -9.15 -1.80
CA MET A 47 -7.71 -10.53 -2.18
C MET A 47 -8.99 -10.62 -3.04
N ARG A 48 -9.59 -9.47 -3.38
CA ARG A 48 -10.82 -9.41 -4.15
C ARG A 48 -10.51 -9.65 -5.62
N LYS A 49 -11.01 -10.77 -6.16
CA LYS A 49 -10.86 -11.09 -7.59
C LYS A 49 -11.60 -10.11 -8.51
N ALA A 50 -12.69 -9.51 -8.03
CA ALA A 50 -13.49 -8.53 -8.76
C ALA A 50 -13.04 -7.07 -8.52
N GLU A 51 -11.81 -6.87 -8.07
CA GLU A 51 -11.21 -5.53 -8.07
C GLU A 51 -10.94 -5.13 -9.53
N SER A 52 -11.69 -4.14 -10.01
CA SER A 52 -11.72 -3.80 -11.44
C SER A 52 -10.47 -3.07 -11.90
N PHE A 53 -10.05 -2.03 -11.17
CA PHE A 53 -8.95 -1.17 -11.61
C PHE A 53 -8.00 -0.75 -10.47
N GLY A 54 -8.49 -0.73 -9.23
CA GLY A 54 -7.68 -0.26 -8.10
C GLY A 54 -7.31 1.22 -8.22
N ASN A 55 -8.30 2.11 -8.31
CA ASN A 55 -8.08 3.58 -8.44
C ASN A 55 -7.08 4.13 -7.39
N VAL A 56 -7.10 3.59 -6.17
CA VAL A 56 -6.16 3.99 -5.10
C VAL A 56 -4.69 3.77 -5.52
N ALA A 57 -4.40 2.71 -6.28
CA ALA A 57 -3.06 2.46 -6.80
C ALA A 57 -2.69 3.46 -7.91
N THR A 58 -3.59 3.78 -8.84
CA THR A 58 -3.30 4.79 -9.88
C THR A 58 -3.18 6.21 -9.32
N GLU A 59 -3.98 6.56 -8.31
CA GLU A 59 -3.86 7.83 -7.58
C GLU A 59 -2.51 7.95 -6.85
N ALA A 60 -2.06 6.88 -6.19
CA ALA A 60 -0.75 6.83 -5.56
C ALA A 60 0.38 7.00 -6.59
N MET A 61 0.32 6.27 -7.71
CA MET A 61 1.30 6.39 -8.81
C MET A 61 1.30 7.81 -9.42
N ALA A 62 0.14 8.44 -9.57
CA ALA A 62 0.04 9.83 -10.03
C ALA A 62 0.69 10.83 -9.07
N CYS A 63 0.75 10.50 -7.77
CA CYS A 63 1.48 11.25 -6.75
C CYS A 63 2.95 10.79 -6.62
N SER A 64 3.49 10.05 -7.57
CA SER A 64 4.85 9.47 -7.54
C SER A 64 5.11 8.54 -6.35
N VAL A 65 4.06 7.93 -5.80
CA VAL A 65 4.17 6.93 -4.72
C VAL A 65 4.24 5.54 -5.35
N PRO A 66 5.30 4.76 -5.10
CA PRO A 66 5.39 3.39 -5.59
C PRO A 66 4.32 2.49 -4.96
N VAL A 67 3.89 1.47 -5.70
CA VAL A 67 2.87 0.51 -5.26
C VAL A 67 3.46 -0.89 -5.15
N ALA A 68 3.23 -1.54 -3.99
CA ALA A 68 3.36 -2.98 -3.82
C ALA A 68 1.95 -3.58 -3.67
N GLY A 69 1.50 -4.31 -4.68
CA GLY A 69 0.09 -4.74 -4.77
C GLY A 69 -0.08 -6.20 -5.18
N SER A 70 -1.26 -6.75 -4.92
CA SER A 70 -1.60 -8.10 -5.35
C SER A 70 -1.61 -8.22 -6.88
N ARG A 71 -1.08 -9.32 -7.41
CA ARG A 71 -1.15 -9.71 -8.83
C ARG A 71 -2.56 -10.20 -9.17
N ILE A 72 -3.45 -9.25 -9.41
CA ILE A 72 -4.85 -9.43 -9.82
C ILE A 72 -5.11 -8.68 -11.12
N ALA A 73 -6.24 -8.98 -11.78
CA ALA A 73 -6.58 -8.42 -13.10
C ALA A 73 -6.41 -6.90 -13.15
N GLY A 74 -7.08 -6.14 -12.28
CA GLY A 74 -7.04 -4.67 -12.32
C GLY A 74 -5.63 -4.07 -12.26
N LEU A 75 -4.78 -4.48 -11.31
CA LEU A 75 -3.42 -3.95 -11.20
C LEU A 75 -2.52 -4.43 -12.35
N SER A 76 -2.70 -5.67 -12.81
CA SER A 76 -1.84 -6.28 -13.84
C SER A 76 -2.03 -5.65 -15.22
N GLU A 77 -3.07 -4.82 -15.41
CA GLU A 77 -3.31 -4.10 -16.66
C GLU A 77 -2.36 -2.91 -16.89
N TYR A 78 -1.84 -2.30 -15.83
CA TYR A 78 -0.97 -1.10 -15.93
C TYR A 78 0.31 -1.19 -15.09
N MET A 79 0.38 -2.11 -14.14
CA MET A 79 1.61 -2.35 -13.39
C MET A 79 2.50 -3.37 -14.10
N VAL A 80 3.76 -3.00 -14.27
CA VAL A 80 4.83 -3.88 -14.74
C VAL A 80 5.75 -4.14 -13.56
N ASP A 81 5.77 -5.40 -13.13
CA ASP A 81 6.51 -5.87 -11.96
C ASP A 81 8.01 -5.53 -12.05
N GLY A 82 8.53 -4.87 -11.02
CA GLY A 82 9.91 -4.39 -10.95
C GLY A 82 10.22 -3.14 -11.77
N VAL A 83 9.26 -2.60 -12.54
CA VAL A 83 9.46 -1.41 -13.37
C VAL A 83 8.77 -0.19 -12.77
N ASN A 84 7.46 -0.27 -12.52
CA ASN A 84 6.67 0.84 -11.96
C ASN A 84 5.99 0.48 -10.63
N GLY A 85 6.38 -0.64 -10.02
CA GLY A 85 5.83 -1.18 -8.78
C GLY A 85 6.24 -2.64 -8.60
N TYR A 86 5.72 -3.31 -7.58
CA TYR A 86 5.87 -4.75 -7.39
C TYR A 86 4.50 -5.44 -7.32
N LEU A 87 4.36 -6.55 -8.04
CA LEU A 87 3.17 -7.39 -8.04
C LEU A 87 3.44 -8.71 -7.31
N VAL A 88 2.78 -8.91 -6.17
CA VAL A 88 2.96 -10.10 -5.31
C VAL A 88 1.80 -11.07 -5.41
N PRO A 89 1.97 -12.37 -5.09
CA PRO A 89 0.84 -13.28 -4.99
C PRO A 89 -0.23 -12.77 -4.01
N SER A 90 -1.51 -12.86 -4.40
CA SER A 90 -2.62 -12.43 -3.55
C SER A 90 -2.69 -13.30 -2.28
N GLY A 91 -2.78 -12.66 -1.12
CA GLY A 91 -2.86 -13.36 0.17
C GLY A 91 -1.51 -13.85 0.73
N ASP A 92 -0.40 -13.36 0.17
CA ASP A 92 0.96 -13.68 0.63
C ASP A 92 1.58 -12.46 1.36
N PRO A 93 1.47 -12.39 2.70
CA PRO A 93 2.03 -11.29 3.47
C PRO A 93 3.57 -11.26 3.46
N GLU A 94 4.23 -12.41 3.29
CA GLU A 94 5.70 -12.46 3.23
C GLU A 94 6.23 -11.87 1.93
N ALA A 95 5.60 -12.21 0.80
CA ALA A 95 5.93 -11.61 -0.49
C ALA A 95 5.67 -10.10 -0.48
N LEU A 96 4.56 -9.65 0.11
CA LEU A 96 4.27 -8.23 0.27
C LEU A 96 5.34 -7.51 1.10
N ALA A 97 5.73 -8.07 2.25
CA ALA A 97 6.76 -7.48 3.11
C ALA A 97 8.10 -7.35 2.36
N LYS A 98 8.53 -8.40 1.65
CA LYS A 98 9.74 -8.36 0.81
C LYS A 98 9.67 -7.27 -0.26
N ALA A 99 8.53 -7.11 -0.91
CA ALA A 99 8.32 -6.05 -1.90
C ALA A 99 8.39 -4.65 -1.28
N MET A 100 7.87 -4.46 -0.07
CA MET A 100 7.96 -3.19 0.66
C MET A 100 9.42 -2.86 1.05
N ASP A 101 10.20 -3.86 1.48
CA ASP A 101 11.60 -3.69 1.87
C ASP A 101 12.47 -3.21 0.71
N LEU A 102 12.21 -3.68 -0.53
CA LEU A 102 12.92 -3.25 -1.73
C LEU A 102 12.84 -1.74 -1.96
N PHE A 103 11.69 -1.12 -1.64
CA PHE A 103 11.50 0.33 -1.75
C PHE A 103 12.14 1.11 -0.59
N SER A 104 12.14 0.55 0.63
CA SER A 104 12.77 1.17 1.80
C SER A 104 14.28 1.41 1.58
N VAL A 105 14.95 0.47 0.91
CA VAL A 105 16.37 0.59 0.56
C VAL A 105 16.63 1.74 -0.42
N TYR A 106 15.75 1.93 -1.41
CA TYR A 106 15.93 2.91 -2.48
C TYR A 106 15.91 4.36 -1.95
N ARG A 107 15.04 4.67 -0.98
CA ARG A 107 14.96 6.02 -0.39
C ARG A 107 16.16 6.34 0.50
N ARG A 108 16.72 5.34 1.19
CA ARG A 108 17.90 5.50 2.05
C ARG A 108 19.17 5.86 1.25
N ILE A 109 19.27 5.37 0.01
CA ILE A 109 20.35 5.73 -0.91
C ILE A 109 20.12 7.13 -1.52
N SER A 110 18.87 7.48 -1.81
CA SER A 110 18.51 8.75 -2.47
C SER A 110 18.46 9.96 -1.53
N SER A 111 18.20 9.76 -0.23
CA SER A 111 18.17 10.79 0.81
C SER A 111 19.55 11.10 1.42
N ASN A 112 20.62 10.47 0.93
CA ASN A 112 22.00 10.69 1.38
C ASN A 112 22.81 11.51 0.35
N ARG A 113 22.13 12.37 -0.41
CA ARG A 113 22.73 13.44 -1.23
C ARG A 113 22.27 14.79 -0.74
#